data_AF-A0A356B899-F1
#
_entry.id   AF-A0A356B899-F1
#
_cell.length_a   1.000
_cell.length_b   1.000
_cell.length_c   1.000
_cell.angle_alpha   90.00
_cell.angle_beta   90.00
_cell.angle_gamma   90.00
#
_symmetry.space_group_name_H-M   'P 1'
#
loop_
_entity.id
_entity.type
_entity.pdbx_description
1 polymer ?
#
loop_
_entity_poly.entity_id
_entity_poly.type
_entity_poly.pdbx_seq_one_letter_code
_entity_poly.pdbx_strand_id
1 'polypeptide(L)'
;MMRSFFVVDEQHDFVVLDKAPGISFHSDDGPGLAAIAAKTLGYELFPVHRLDKVTSGLIILARSSSAAAELTALFTLHQVEKYYLALSTGRAAKKQGWVKGDMAPARRSAWKLLTSQHNPA
;
A
#
# COMPACT_ATOMS: atom_id res chain seq x y z
N MET A 1 -10.84 22.03 1.89
CA MET A 1 -10.12 20.91 2.53
C MET A 1 -9.83 19.87 1.46
N MET A 2 -8.59 19.38 1.32
CA MET A 2 -8.30 18.29 0.38
C MET A 2 -9.04 17.02 0.83
N ARG A 3 -9.64 16.29 -0.12
CA ARG A 3 -10.25 14.98 0.15
C ARG A 3 -9.17 13.96 0.48
N SER A 4 -9.43 13.10 1.46
CA SER A 4 -8.49 12.03 1.86
C SER A 4 -8.37 10.92 0.82
N PHE A 5 -9.41 10.71 0.01
CA PHE A 5 -9.44 9.74 -1.07
C PHE A 5 -10.55 10.04 -2.10
N PHE A 6 -10.50 9.36 -3.24
CA PHE A 6 -11.62 9.18 -4.18
C PHE A 6 -11.99 7.70 -4.25
N VAL A 7 -13.28 7.39 -4.43
CA VAL A 7 -13.70 6.02 -4.77
C VAL A 7 -13.47 5.83 -6.27
N VAL A 8 -12.70 4.81 -6.61
CA VAL A 8 -12.40 4.45 -8.00
C VAL A 8 -13.35 3.36 -8.48
N ASP A 9 -13.60 2.36 -7.62
CA ASP A 9 -14.49 1.24 -7.93
C ASP A 9 -15.06 0.61 -6.64
N GLU A 10 -16.26 0.04 -6.75
CA GLU A 10 -16.93 -0.68 -5.67
C GLU A 10 -17.34 -2.07 -6.16
N GLN A 11 -16.77 -3.09 -5.52
CA GLN A 11 -17.08 -4.48 -5.77
C GLN A 11 -17.88 -5.06 -4.61
N HIS A 12 -18.42 -6.26 -4.81
CA HIS A 12 -19.16 -6.96 -3.77
C HIS A 12 -18.34 -7.09 -2.47
N ASP A 13 -17.09 -7.57 -2.59
CA ASP A 13 -16.24 -7.94 -1.46
C ASP A 13 -15.21 -6.88 -1.05
N PHE A 14 -14.95 -5.87 -1.90
CA PHE A 14 -13.95 -4.85 -1.64
C PHE A 14 -14.26 -3.53 -2.35
N VAL A 15 -13.57 -2.47 -1.96
CA VAL A 15 -13.58 -1.17 -2.64
C VAL A 15 -12.16 -0.79 -3.05
N VAL A 16 -12.06 -0.08 -4.17
CA VAL A 16 -10.81 0.50 -4.65
C VAL A 16 -10.87 2.00 -4.44
N LEU A 17 -9.94 2.52 -3.64
CA LEU A 17 -9.81 3.94 -3.35
C LEU A 17 -8.53 4.49 -3.97
N ASP A 18 -8.57 5.72 -4.47
CA ASP A 18 -7.38 6.51 -4.75
C ASP A 18 -7.04 7.36 -3.51
N LYS A 19 -6.02 6.92 -2.76
CA LYS A 19 -5.57 7.56 -1.51
C LYS A 19 -4.77 8.82 -1.82
N ALA A 20 -5.14 9.94 -1.21
CA ALA A 20 -4.35 11.16 -1.27
C ALA A 20 -2.99 11.00 -0.52
N PRO A 21 -1.93 11.72 -0.94
CA PRO A 21 -0.69 11.78 -0.19
C PRO A 21 -0.90 12.52 1.14
N GLY A 22 -0.10 12.18 2.15
CA GLY A 22 -0.18 12.75 3.51
C GLY A 22 -1.15 12.05 4.45
N ILE A 23 -2.03 11.17 3.93
CA ILE A 23 -2.98 10.39 4.73
C ILE A 23 -2.28 9.15 5.27
N SER A 24 -2.24 9.02 6.61
CA SER A 24 -1.68 7.83 7.25
C SER A 24 -2.62 6.63 7.09
N PHE A 25 -2.02 5.47 6.93
CA PHE A 25 -2.74 4.20 6.97
C PHE A 25 -3.03 3.76 8.41
N HIS A 26 -2.07 4.01 9.32
CA HIS A 26 -2.19 3.72 10.74
C HIS A 26 -2.80 4.91 11.49
N SER A 27 -3.35 4.62 12.67
CA SER A 27 -3.95 5.64 13.53
C SER A 27 -2.92 6.34 14.41
N ASP A 28 -1.87 6.90 13.81
CA ASP A 28 -0.75 7.49 14.57
C ASP A 28 -1.12 8.87 15.14
N ASP A 29 -1.48 9.83 14.26
CA ASP A 29 -1.85 11.22 14.64
C ASP A 29 -3.35 11.50 14.43
N GLY A 30 -4.18 10.47 14.30
CA GLY A 30 -5.60 10.57 13.94
C GLY A 30 -6.13 9.28 13.32
N PRO A 31 -7.38 9.23 12.82
CA PRO A 31 -7.92 8.03 12.21
C PRO A 31 -7.15 7.67 10.93
N GLY A 32 -6.70 6.42 10.81
CA GLY A 32 -6.12 5.89 9.58
C GLY A 32 -7.13 5.85 8.42
N LEU A 33 -6.63 5.69 7.18
CA LEU A 33 -7.47 5.71 5.98
C LEU A 33 -8.69 4.79 6.06
N ALA A 34 -8.54 3.56 6.54
CA ALA A 34 -9.65 2.60 6.61
C ALA A 34 -10.80 3.12 7.50
N ALA A 35 -10.48 3.74 8.63
CA ALA A 35 -11.47 4.35 9.51
C ALA A 35 -12.13 5.59 8.89
N ILE A 36 -11.34 6.42 8.18
CA ILE A 36 -11.88 7.57 7.43
C ILE A 36 -12.85 7.07 6.35
N ALA A 37 -12.45 6.06 5.58
CA ALA A 37 -13.26 5.49 4.51
C ALA A 37 -14.55 4.84 5.03
N ALA A 38 -14.44 4.01 6.08
CA ALA A 38 -15.60 3.37 6.70
C ALA A 38 -16.63 4.40 7.18
N LYS A 39 -16.17 5.46 7.86
CA LYS A 39 -17.04 6.56 8.30
C LYS A 39 -17.66 7.31 7.12
N THR A 40 -16.92 7.52 6.05
CA THR A 40 -17.37 8.28 4.88
C THR A 40 -18.39 7.50 4.04
N LEU A 41 -18.19 6.19 3.89
CA LEU A 41 -19.03 5.32 3.07
C LEU A 41 -20.19 4.67 3.85
N GLY A 42 -20.14 4.70 5.19
CA GLY A 42 -21.24 4.24 6.04
C GLY A 42 -21.27 2.73 6.29
N TYR A 43 -20.17 2.02 6.04
CA TYR A 43 -20.04 0.59 6.34
C TYR A 43 -18.61 0.23 6.75
N GLU A 44 -18.46 -0.91 7.41
CA GLU A 44 -17.16 -1.37 7.90
C GLU A 44 -16.24 -1.74 6.73
N LEU A 45 -14.96 -1.41 6.90
CA LEU A 45 -13.92 -1.66 5.91
C LEU A 45 -12.67 -2.19 6.58
N PHE A 46 -12.07 -3.19 5.95
CA PHE A 46 -10.95 -3.95 6.49
C PHE A 46 -9.71 -3.73 5.63
N PRO A 47 -8.60 -3.25 6.21
CA PRO A 47 -7.33 -3.13 5.49
C PRO A 47 -6.76 -4.50 5.12
N VAL A 48 -6.25 -4.63 3.88
CA VAL A 48 -5.59 -5.87 3.40
C VAL A 48 -4.16 -5.64 2.90
N HIS A 49 -3.81 -4.39 2.59
CA HIS A 49 -2.45 -3.94 2.33
C HIS A 49 -2.33 -2.46 2.70
N ARG A 50 -1.12 -1.90 2.72
CA ARG A 50 -0.86 -0.49 3.05
C ARG A 50 -0.14 0.26 1.95
N LEU A 51 -0.35 1.57 1.93
CA LEU A 51 0.51 2.56 1.27
C LEU A 51 1.08 3.49 2.34
N ASP A 52 2.34 3.89 2.19
CA ASP A 52 2.97 4.82 3.13
C ASP A 52 2.28 6.19 3.14
N LYS A 53 2.44 6.93 4.24
CA LYS A 53 1.78 8.23 4.47
C LYS A 53 1.97 9.17 3.27
N VAL A 54 3.18 9.27 2.75
CA VAL A 54 3.52 10.18 1.63
C VAL A 54 3.14 9.64 0.26
N THR A 55 2.91 8.33 0.14
CA THR A 55 2.58 7.67 -1.14
C THR A 55 1.09 7.85 -1.44
N SER A 56 0.75 8.30 -2.64
CA SER A 56 -0.63 8.36 -3.14
C SER A 56 -0.94 7.16 -4.04
N GLY A 57 -2.21 6.99 -4.39
CA GLY A 57 -2.66 6.03 -5.40
C GLY A 57 -3.60 4.95 -4.87
N LEU A 58 -3.74 3.91 -5.67
CA LEU A 58 -4.76 2.87 -5.47
C LEU A 58 -4.51 2.03 -4.22
N ILE A 59 -5.57 1.82 -3.45
CA ILE A 59 -5.60 0.93 -2.29
C ILE A 59 -6.93 0.17 -2.23
N ILE A 60 -6.86 -1.09 -1.86
CA ILE A 60 -8.00 -1.98 -1.70
C ILE A 60 -8.35 -2.09 -0.21
N LEU A 61 -9.63 -1.94 0.11
CA LEU A 61 -10.18 -2.25 1.43
C LEU A 61 -11.29 -3.27 1.27
N ALA A 62 -11.25 -4.35 2.04
CA ALA A 62 -12.27 -5.39 2.02
C ALA A 62 -13.53 -4.95 2.78
N ARG A 63 -14.70 -5.47 2.41
CA ARG A 63 -16.01 -5.14 3.01
C ARG A 63 -16.46 -6.15 4.07
N SER A 64 -15.68 -7.22 4.27
CA SER A 64 -15.91 -8.24 5.29
C SER A 64 -14.59 -8.84 5.77
N SER A 65 -14.60 -9.48 6.93
CA SER A 65 -13.43 -10.18 7.48
C SER A 65 -13.00 -11.38 6.62
N SER A 66 -13.96 -12.08 5.99
CA SER A 66 -13.67 -13.20 5.08
C SER A 66 -12.96 -12.72 3.82
N ALA A 67 -13.47 -11.66 3.18
CA ALA A 67 -12.82 -11.04 2.03
C ALA A 67 -11.44 -10.48 2.39
N ALA A 68 -11.31 -9.91 3.59
CA ALA A 68 -10.02 -9.42 4.09
C ALA A 68 -8.97 -10.52 4.18
N ALA A 69 -9.35 -11.70 4.71
CA ALA A 69 -8.47 -12.85 4.82
C ALA A 69 -8.02 -13.35 3.44
N GLU A 70 -8.94 -13.50 2.49
CA GLU A 70 -8.64 -13.94 1.13
C GLU A 70 -7.72 -12.96 0.39
N LEU A 71 -8.07 -11.67 0.38
CA LEU A 71 -7.25 -10.64 -0.27
C LEU A 71 -5.87 -10.53 0.38
N THR A 72 -5.77 -10.61 1.71
CA THR A 72 -4.47 -10.61 2.40
C THR A 72 -3.61 -11.81 1.98
N ALA A 73 -4.22 -12.98 1.78
CA ALA A 73 -3.52 -14.15 1.26
C ALA A 73 -3.00 -13.91 -0.17
N LEU A 74 -3.80 -13.30 -1.05
CA LEU A 74 -3.36 -12.96 -2.41
C LEU A 74 -2.17 -11.98 -2.42
N PHE A 75 -2.19 -10.96 -1.55
CA PHE A 75 -1.06 -10.04 -1.39
C PHE A 75 0.19 -10.76 -0.86
N THR A 76 0.02 -11.66 0.10
CA THR A 76 1.12 -12.43 0.72
C THR A 76 1.74 -13.42 -0.26
N LEU A 77 0.92 -14.05 -1.11
CA LEU A 77 1.34 -14.99 -2.14
C LEU A 77 1.82 -14.30 -3.44
N HIS A 78 1.94 -12.97 -3.44
CA HIS A 78 2.37 -12.18 -4.60
C HIS A 78 1.51 -12.40 -5.86
N GLN A 79 0.22 -12.69 -5.70
CA GLN A 79 -0.74 -12.88 -6.81
C GLN A 79 -1.39 -11.57 -7.26
N VAL A 80 -1.08 -10.45 -6.58
CA VAL A 80 -1.55 -9.11 -6.95
C VAL A 80 -0.38 -8.32 -7.52
N GLU A 81 -0.50 -7.95 -8.79
CA GLU A 81 0.48 -7.09 -9.47
C GLU A 81 0.24 -5.61 -9.10
N LYS A 82 1.32 -4.89 -8.80
CA LYS A 82 1.29 -3.49 -8.40
C LYS A 82 2.29 -2.70 -9.20
N TYR A 83 1.85 -1.58 -9.77
CA TYR A 83 2.69 -0.68 -10.55
C TYR A 83 2.75 0.68 -9.87
N TYR A 84 3.95 1.23 -9.75
CA TYR A 84 4.19 2.53 -9.14
C TYR A 84 4.88 3.45 -10.12
N LEU A 85 4.43 4.70 -10.17
CA LEU A 85 5.14 5.77 -10.84
C LEU A 85 5.92 6.58 -9.80
N ALA A 86 7.20 6.81 -10.06
CA ALA A 86 8.07 7.59 -9.19
C ALA A 86 8.97 8.51 -10.01
N LEU A 87 9.31 9.67 -9.43
CA LEU A 87 10.29 10.59 -9.97
C LEU A 87 11.54 10.54 -9.09
N SER A 88 12.71 10.40 -9.73
CA SER A 88 14.01 10.37 -9.05
C SER A 88 14.83 11.59 -9.47
N THR A 89 15.61 12.13 -8.53
CA THR A 89 16.60 13.19 -8.82
C THR A 89 17.84 12.63 -9.53
N GLY A 90 18.11 11.33 -9.41
CA GLY A 90 19.22 10.64 -10.05
C GLY A 90 18.79 9.89 -11.32
N ARG A 91 19.64 9.89 -12.34
CA ARG A 91 19.44 9.08 -13.54
C ARG A 91 19.80 7.62 -13.26
N ALA A 92 18.89 6.70 -13.59
CA ALA A 92 19.19 5.27 -13.55
C ALA A 92 20.30 4.92 -14.55
N ALA A 93 21.23 4.05 -14.16
CA ALA A 93 22.34 3.63 -15.02
C ALA A 93 21.88 2.87 -16.29
N LYS A 94 20.69 2.26 -16.23
CA LYS A 94 20.05 1.52 -17.33
C LYS A 94 18.61 1.99 -17.50
N LYS A 95 18.06 1.85 -18.71
CA LYS A 95 16.66 2.19 -19.02
C LYS A 95 15.65 1.27 -18.32
N GLN A 96 16.02 0.02 -18.09
CA GLN A 96 15.22 -0.99 -17.41
C GLN A 96 16.12 -2.02 -16.72
N GLY A 97 15.58 -2.67 -15.70
CA GLY A 97 16.26 -3.74 -14.98
C GLY A 97 15.63 -3.99 -13.62
N TRP A 98 16.22 -4.91 -12.88
CA TRP A 98 15.79 -5.26 -11.55
C TRP A 98 16.63 -4.53 -10.50
N VAL A 99 15.96 -3.99 -9.49
CA VAL A 99 16.56 -3.69 -8.19
C VAL A 99 16.18 -4.87 -7.30
N LYS A 100 17.13 -5.78 -7.05
CA LYS A 100 16.87 -7.04 -6.34
C LYS A 100 17.99 -7.33 -5.33
N GLY A 101 17.61 -7.90 -4.19
CA GLY A 101 18.53 -8.28 -3.13
C GLY A 101 17.80 -8.59 -1.83
N ASP A 102 18.48 -9.28 -0.93
CA ASP A 102 17.93 -9.58 0.41
C ASP A 102 17.77 -8.27 1.21
N MET A 103 16.75 -8.21 2.07
CA MET A 103 16.53 -7.06 2.94
C MET A 103 17.07 -7.31 4.35
N ALA A 104 17.79 -6.34 4.90
CA ALA A 104 18.31 -6.40 6.27
C ALA A 104 18.05 -5.08 7.02
N PRO A 105 17.90 -5.12 8.35
CA PRO A 105 17.77 -3.92 9.15
C PRO A 105 19.02 -3.03 9.03
N ALA A 106 18.79 -1.72 9.10
CA ALA A 106 19.78 -0.67 9.17
C ALA A 106 19.54 0.19 10.42
N ARG A 107 20.29 1.28 10.58
CA ARG A 107 20.13 2.19 11.73
C ARG A 107 18.81 2.96 11.63
N ARG A 108 18.27 3.39 12.78
CA ARG A 108 17.06 4.24 12.89
C ARG A 108 15.82 3.62 12.22
N SER A 109 15.60 2.32 12.44
CA SER A 109 14.46 1.56 11.88
C SER A 109 14.39 1.55 10.35
N ALA A 110 15.47 1.94 9.67
CA ALA A 110 15.57 1.81 8.23
C ALA A 110 15.88 0.36 7.84
N TRP A 111 15.61 0.04 6.58
CA TRP A 111 16.03 -1.21 5.95
C TRP A 111 17.02 -0.90 4.83
N LYS A 112 17.91 -1.85 4.55
CA LYS A 112 18.86 -1.77 3.44
C LYS A 112 18.78 -3.00 2.57
N LEU A 113 18.98 -2.79 1.28
CA LEU A 113 19.12 -3.85 0.29
C LEU A 113 20.55 -4.39 0.32
N LEU A 114 20.70 -5.69 0.44
CA LEU A 114 21.98 -6.40 0.35
C LEU A 114 22.26 -6.83 -1.08
N THR A 115 23.51 -7.19 -1.37
CA THR A 115 23.89 -7.79 -2.65
C THR A 115 23.58 -9.28 -2.74
N SER A 116 23.30 -9.94 -1.61
CA SER A 116 22.90 -11.35 -1.54
C SER A 116 21.47 -11.53 -2.06
N GLN A 117 21.14 -12.77 -2.49
CA GLN A 117 19.85 -13.10 -3.13
C GLN A 117 19.34 -14.48 -2.64
N HIS A 118 19.43 -14.75 -1.34
CA HIS A 118 18.90 -16.01 -0.78
C HIS A 118 17.37 -15.95 -0.61
N ASN A 119 16.84 -14.79 -0.28
CA ASN A 119 15.42 -14.49 -0.15
C ASN A 119 15.19 -13.03 -0.56
N PRO A 120 15.37 -12.70 -1.85
CA PRO A 120 15.36 -11.33 -2.32
C PRO A 120 13.96 -10.72 -2.21
N ALA A 121 13.91 -9.44 -1.88
CA ALA A 121 12.70 -8.62 -2.02
C ALA A 121 12.37 -8.31 -3.48
#